data_AF-B0P7W0-F1
#
_entry.id   AF-B0P7W0-F1
#
_cell.length_a   1.000
_cell.length_b   1.000
_cell.length_c   1.000
_cell.angle_alpha   90.00
_cell.angle_beta   90.00
_cell.angle_gamma   90.00
#
_symmetry.space_group_name_H-M   'P 1'
#
loop_
_entity.id
_entity.type
_entity.pdbx_description
1 polymer ?
#
loop_
_entity_poly.entity_id
_entity_poly.type
_entity_poly.pdbx_seq_one_letter_code
_entity_poly.pdbx_strand_id
1 'polypeptide(L)'
;MSDSLYTYAVARIRSKELTLLNAQAIDQLLAAKSYDECLRLLADRGWGDGEVAADDARLLAAEREKTWNLIGELVEDMSVFDVFLYANDYHNLKAAIKLVCTGESDFGVFISHGTVDSGAILDAVRAKEFGALPEAMRAPAEEAYNALSQTRDGQLCDIIIDRAALEAIERAGQASDSELIRQYAELTVAAADIKTAVRCRRTGKPLEFIRRALAPCASLDVYQLAKAAAEGDEAISDYLSLTDYAGAVPALEQSPSAFERWCDNVIIESIRPQQFLAFGIGPLAAYILGRENEIKTVRIILSGKRNDLPEASIRERVREMYV
;
A
#
# COMPACT_ATOMS: atom_id res chain seq x y z
N MET A 1 7.60 16.59 22.57
CA MET A 1 6.41 16.07 23.27
C MET A 1 6.81 14.74 23.89
N SER A 2 6.45 14.49 25.15
CA SER A 2 7.15 13.52 26.01
C SER A 2 6.99 12.08 25.54
N ASP A 3 8.10 11.35 25.39
CA ASP A 3 8.17 9.91 25.09
C ASP A 3 7.32 9.02 26.02
N SER A 4 6.85 9.55 27.15
CA SER A 4 5.92 8.90 28.07
C SER A 4 4.49 8.77 27.55
N LEU A 5 4.10 9.53 26.50
CA LEU A 5 2.71 9.57 26.01
C LEU A 5 2.26 8.23 25.40
N TYR A 6 3.23 7.45 24.89
CA TYR A 6 2.95 6.18 24.21
C TYR A 6 3.31 4.94 25.03
N THR A 7 3.84 5.05 26.26
CA THR A 7 4.33 3.88 26.99
C THR A 7 3.25 2.81 27.21
N TYR A 8 2.04 3.23 27.63
CA TYR A 8 0.91 2.31 27.76
C TYR A 8 0.49 1.71 26.42
N ALA A 9 0.44 2.54 25.37
CA ALA A 9 0.09 2.10 24.03
C ALA A 9 1.08 1.07 23.48
N VAL A 10 2.38 1.31 23.62
CA VAL A 10 3.44 0.38 23.23
C VAL A 10 3.31 -0.93 23.99
N ALA A 11 3.09 -0.91 25.31
CA ALA A 11 2.90 -2.13 26.08
C ALA A 11 1.68 -2.95 25.59
N ARG A 12 0.57 -2.28 25.23
CA ARG A 12 -0.61 -2.95 24.67
C ARG A 12 -0.33 -3.50 23.27
N ILE A 13 0.40 -2.77 22.43
CA ILE A 13 0.84 -3.24 21.11
C ILE A 13 1.75 -4.47 21.23
N ARG A 14 2.71 -4.50 22.17
CA ARG A 14 3.56 -5.69 22.40
C ARG A 14 2.75 -6.94 22.69
N SER A 15 1.70 -6.83 23.49
CA SER A 15 0.81 -7.97 23.74
C SER A 15 0.05 -8.40 22.48
N LYS A 16 -0.26 -7.47 21.57
CA LYS A 16 -0.97 -7.73 20.31
C LYS A 16 -0.05 -8.22 19.20
N GLU A 17 1.25 -7.93 19.26
CA GLU A 17 2.22 -8.50 18.31
C GLU A 17 2.31 -10.03 18.43
N LEU A 18 2.03 -10.60 19.61
CA LEU A 18 1.97 -12.04 19.81
C LEU A 18 0.86 -12.74 19.01
N THR A 19 -0.13 -11.99 18.53
CA THR A 19 -1.24 -12.51 17.70
C THR A 19 -0.99 -12.33 16.21
N LEU A 20 0.12 -11.69 15.82
CA LEU A 20 0.51 -11.55 14.43
C LEU A 20 0.93 -12.92 13.84
N LEU A 21 0.62 -13.12 12.57
CA LEU A 21 1.07 -14.22 11.74
C LEU A 21 2.58 -14.13 11.54
N ASN A 22 3.30 -15.10 12.08
CA ASN A 22 4.71 -15.32 11.79
C ASN A 22 4.90 -16.22 10.56
N ALA A 23 6.15 -16.43 10.15
CA ALA A 23 6.48 -17.30 9.02
C ALA A 23 5.86 -18.72 9.11
N GLN A 24 5.84 -19.32 10.32
CA GLN A 24 5.24 -20.63 10.54
C GLN A 24 3.73 -20.63 10.29
N ALA A 25 3.02 -19.58 10.73
CA ALA A 25 1.59 -19.44 10.47
C ALA A 25 1.31 -19.33 8.97
N ILE A 26 2.13 -18.58 8.24
CA ILE A 26 2.04 -18.47 6.79
C ILE A 26 2.30 -19.81 6.09
N ASP A 27 3.31 -20.57 6.52
CA ASP A 27 3.57 -21.91 5.99
C ASP A 27 2.39 -22.87 6.22
N GLN A 28 1.72 -22.78 7.38
CA GLN A 28 0.51 -23.56 7.64
C GLN A 28 -0.65 -23.17 6.71
N LEU A 29 -0.83 -21.88 6.43
CA LEU A 29 -1.85 -21.41 5.48
C LEU A 29 -1.54 -21.85 4.04
N LEU A 30 -0.25 -21.85 3.65
CA LEU A 30 0.18 -22.36 2.35
C LEU A 30 -0.05 -23.87 2.21
N ALA A 31 0.22 -24.64 3.27
CA ALA A 31 0.04 -26.08 3.29
C ALA A 31 -1.43 -26.54 3.38
N ALA A 32 -2.36 -25.63 3.70
CA ALA A 32 -3.79 -25.92 3.73
C ALA A 32 -4.29 -26.46 2.38
N LYS A 33 -5.17 -27.45 2.40
CA LYS A 33 -5.61 -28.18 1.21
C LYS A 33 -6.70 -27.45 0.44
N SER A 34 -7.40 -26.51 1.07
CA SER A 34 -8.48 -25.76 0.44
C SER A 34 -8.62 -24.35 1.01
N TYR A 35 -9.34 -23.51 0.27
CA TYR A 35 -9.77 -22.19 0.72
C TYR A 35 -10.50 -22.24 2.07
N ASP A 36 -11.42 -23.19 2.27
CA ASP A 36 -12.17 -23.34 3.53
C ASP A 36 -11.30 -23.79 4.71
N GLU A 37 -10.24 -24.55 4.44
CA GLU A 37 -9.26 -24.89 5.47
C GLU A 37 -8.43 -23.66 5.87
N CYS A 38 -8.04 -22.81 4.92
CA CYS A 38 -7.40 -21.52 5.24
C CYS A 38 -8.30 -20.64 6.11
N LEU A 39 -9.59 -20.50 5.77
CA LEU A 39 -10.54 -19.71 6.57
C LEU A 39 -10.65 -20.23 8.01
N ARG A 40 -10.70 -21.56 8.20
CA ARG A 40 -10.72 -22.17 9.55
C ARG A 40 -9.43 -21.90 10.31
N LEU A 41 -8.25 -22.07 9.68
CA LEU A 41 -6.95 -21.80 10.30
C LEU A 41 -6.76 -20.34 10.71
N LEU A 42 -7.37 -19.41 9.96
CA LEU A 42 -7.41 -17.98 10.27
C LEU A 42 -8.38 -17.72 11.44
N ALA A 43 -9.58 -18.30 11.42
CA ALA A 43 -10.55 -18.19 12.50
C ALA A 43 -10.02 -18.73 13.83
N ASP A 44 -9.30 -19.86 13.82
CA ASP A 44 -8.64 -20.44 15.00
C ASP A 44 -7.57 -19.48 15.61
N ARG A 45 -7.05 -18.56 14.80
CA ARG A 45 -6.12 -17.50 15.23
C ARG A 45 -6.82 -16.19 15.60
N GLY A 46 -8.15 -16.18 15.62
CA GLY A 46 -8.95 -15.01 15.96
C GLY A 46 -9.14 -14.00 14.83
N TRP A 47 -8.87 -14.38 13.57
CA TRP A 47 -9.22 -13.55 12.42
C TRP A 47 -10.73 -13.59 12.15
N GLY A 48 -11.31 -12.46 11.74
CA GLY A 48 -12.75 -12.30 11.52
C GLY A 48 -13.51 -11.83 12.75
N ASP A 49 -14.80 -11.60 12.62
CA ASP A 49 -15.67 -11.01 13.64
C ASP A 49 -16.24 -12.04 14.65
N GLY A 50 -15.64 -13.23 14.72
CA GLY A 50 -16.12 -14.33 15.58
C GLY A 50 -17.16 -15.24 14.90
N GLU A 51 -17.58 -14.90 13.69
CA GLU A 51 -18.34 -15.79 12.80
C GLU A 51 -17.42 -16.34 11.70
N VAL A 52 -17.77 -17.51 11.14
CA VAL A 52 -17.08 -17.98 9.92
C VAL A 52 -17.48 -17.04 8.80
N ALA A 53 -16.55 -16.19 8.36
CA ALA A 53 -16.80 -15.21 7.32
C ALA A 53 -17.31 -15.88 6.04
N ALA A 54 -18.42 -15.36 5.50
CA ALA A 54 -19.02 -15.87 4.26
C ALA A 54 -18.09 -15.71 3.05
N ASP A 55 -17.22 -14.71 3.08
CA ASP A 55 -16.17 -14.49 2.09
C ASP A 55 -14.89 -13.88 2.72
N ASP A 56 -13.82 -13.88 1.93
CA ASP A 56 -12.53 -13.30 2.30
C ASP A 56 -12.57 -11.77 2.39
N ALA A 57 -13.45 -11.10 1.64
CA ALA A 57 -13.55 -9.65 1.67
C ALA A 57 -13.98 -9.14 3.05
N ARG A 58 -15.03 -9.73 3.64
CA ARG A 58 -15.51 -9.43 5.00
C ARG A 58 -14.44 -9.76 6.04
N LEU A 59 -13.76 -10.91 5.91
CA LEU A 59 -12.68 -11.29 6.82
C LEU A 59 -11.58 -10.24 6.87
N LEU A 60 -11.05 -9.86 5.70
CA LEU A 60 -9.96 -8.90 5.59
C LEU A 60 -10.39 -7.49 6.02
N ALA A 61 -11.64 -7.10 5.77
CA ALA A 61 -12.19 -5.83 6.24
C ALA A 61 -12.29 -5.79 7.78
N ALA A 62 -12.80 -6.86 8.41
CA ALA A 62 -12.90 -6.96 9.85
C ALA A 62 -11.52 -6.88 10.54
N GLU A 63 -10.50 -7.51 9.97
CA GLU A 63 -9.13 -7.42 10.51
C GLU A 63 -8.52 -6.03 10.40
N ARG A 64 -8.90 -5.29 9.35
CA ARG A 64 -8.49 -3.89 9.16
C ARG A 64 -9.19 -2.99 10.18
N GLU A 65 -10.50 -3.16 10.34
CA GLU A 65 -11.31 -2.43 11.32
C GLU A 65 -10.82 -2.65 12.76
N LYS A 66 -10.56 -3.92 13.14
CA LYS A 66 -9.96 -4.24 14.45
C LYS A 66 -8.64 -3.52 14.68
N THR A 67 -7.81 -3.42 13.65
CA THR A 67 -6.50 -2.76 13.72
C THR A 67 -6.70 -1.26 13.99
N TRP A 68 -7.54 -0.59 13.21
CA TRP A 68 -7.78 0.85 13.38
C TRP A 68 -8.55 1.19 14.68
N ASN A 69 -9.50 0.36 15.10
CA ASN A 69 -10.18 0.51 16.39
C ASN A 69 -9.20 0.39 17.56
N LEU A 70 -8.30 -0.61 17.52
CA LEU A 70 -7.24 -0.77 18.50
C LEU A 70 -6.34 0.47 18.59
N ILE A 71 -5.93 1.04 17.45
CA ILE A 71 -5.10 2.25 17.44
C ILE A 71 -5.89 3.45 17.97
N GLY A 72 -7.15 3.62 17.58
CA GLY A 72 -8.02 4.70 18.09
C GLY A 72 -8.30 4.64 19.58
N GLU A 73 -8.25 3.45 20.19
CA GLU A 73 -8.30 3.30 21.65
C GLU A 73 -6.97 3.64 22.34
N LEU A 74 -5.87 3.73 21.60
CA LEU A 74 -4.51 3.87 22.12
C LEU A 74 -3.89 5.25 21.93
N VAL A 75 -4.37 6.02 20.96
CA VAL A 75 -3.88 7.38 20.68
C VAL A 75 -5.03 8.38 20.64
N GLU A 76 -4.78 9.59 21.13
CA GLU A 76 -5.76 10.67 21.11
C GLU A 76 -5.88 11.30 19.71
N ASP A 77 -4.76 11.45 19.03
CA ASP A 77 -4.67 12.02 17.69
C ASP A 77 -4.30 10.91 16.69
N MET A 78 -5.25 10.55 15.83
CA MET A 78 -5.06 9.55 14.78
C MET A 78 -4.34 10.11 13.56
N SER A 79 -4.31 11.44 13.38
CA SER A 79 -3.80 12.08 12.16
C SER A 79 -2.31 11.86 11.94
N VAL A 80 -1.59 11.52 13.01
CA VAL A 80 -0.19 11.06 12.97
C VAL A 80 0.01 9.81 12.10
N PHE A 81 -1.05 9.05 11.80
CA PHE A 81 -1.02 7.85 10.96
C PHE A 81 -1.68 8.03 9.58
N ASP A 82 -2.16 9.23 9.25
CA ASP A 82 -2.89 9.52 8.01
C ASP A 82 -2.10 9.17 6.74
N VAL A 83 -0.77 9.27 6.82
CA VAL A 83 0.16 8.87 5.75
C VAL A 83 -0.07 7.44 5.24
N PHE A 84 -0.53 6.52 6.10
CA PHE A 84 -0.81 5.13 5.73
C PHE A 84 -2.14 4.98 4.98
N LEU A 85 -3.00 6.01 5.00
CA LEU A 85 -4.35 5.98 4.46
C LEU A 85 -4.48 6.71 3.12
N TYR A 86 -3.54 7.58 2.77
CA TYR A 86 -3.62 8.36 1.53
C TYR A 86 -3.73 7.50 0.26
N ALA A 87 -3.11 6.31 0.22
CA ALA A 87 -3.29 5.40 -0.89
C ALA A 87 -4.77 5.01 -1.09
N ASN A 88 -5.54 4.87 0.00
CA ASN A 88 -6.98 4.58 -0.06
C ASN A 88 -7.75 5.81 -0.57
N ASP A 89 -7.43 7.01 -0.10
CA ASP A 89 -8.12 8.23 -0.53
C ASP A 89 -7.95 8.49 -2.03
N TYR A 90 -6.73 8.37 -2.54
CA TYR A 90 -6.47 8.56 -3.97
C TYR A 90 -6.99 7.41 -4.83
N HIS A 91 -7.03 6.17 -4.30
CA HIS A 91 -7.76 5.07 -4.96
C HIS A 91 -9.25 5.40 -5.08
N ASN A 92 -9.87 5.90 -4.00
CA ASN A 92 -11.27 6.30 -3.99
C ASN A 92 -11.55 7.46 -4.95
N LEU A 93 -10.65 8.45 -5.02
CA LEU A 93 -10.72 9.54 -6.00
C LEU A 93 -10.67 9.02 -7.44
N LYS A 94 -9.72 8.13 -7.76
CA LYS A 94 -9.60 7.49 -9.06
C LYS A 94 -10.87 6.70 -9.42
N ALA A 95 -11.39 5.92 -8.47
CA ALA A 95 -12.61 5.15 -8.65
C ALA A 95 -13.83 6.05 -8.90
N ALA A 96 -13.99 7.13 -8.13
CA ALA A 96 -15.06 8.11 -8.30
C ALA A 96 -15.02 8.77 -9.69
N ILE A 97 -13.84 9.21 -10.14
CA ILE A 97 -13.67 9.82 -11.48
C ILE A 97 -14.04 8.82 -12.57
N LYS A 98 -13.57 7.57 -12.48
CA LYS A 98 -13.91 6.52 -13.46
C LYS A 98 -15.42 6.27 -13.48
N LEU A 99 -16.03 6.04 -12.33
CA LEU A 99 -17.47 5.80 -12.19
C LEU A 99 -18.30 6.91 -12.86
N VAL A 100 -17.97 8.17 -12.58
CA VAL A 100 -18.70 9.33 -13.13
C VAL A 100 -18.49 9.48 -14.64
N CYS A 101 -17.29 9.21 -15.16
CA CYS A 101 -16.97 9.36 -16.59
C CYS A 101 -17.42 8.17 -17.46
N THR A 102 -17.50 6.96 -16.90
CA THR A 102 -17.97 5.75 -17.61
C THR A 102 -19.48 5.55 -17.48
N GLY A 103 -20.10 6.12 -16.45
CA GLY A 103 -21.52 5.91 -16.15
C GLY A 103 -21.82 4.50 -15.63
N GLU A 104 -20.78 3.79 -15.19
CA GLU A 104 -20.92 2.46 -14.59
C GLU A 104 -21.56 2.54 -13.19
N SER A 105 -22.11 1.42 -12.74
CA SER A 105 -22.63 1.28 -11.38
C SER A 105 -21.47 1.02 -10.40
N ASP A 106 -21.64 1.42 -9.15
CA ASP A 106 -20.65 1.12 -8.12
C ASP A 106 -20.71 -0.37 -7.78
N PHE A 107 -19.59 -1.06 -8.03
CA PHE A 107 -19.42 -2.48 -7.74
C PHE A 107 -18.64 -2.73 -6.44
N GLY A 108 -18.72 -1.79 -5.48
CA GLY A 108 -17.96 -1.87 -4.23
C GLY A 108 -16.47 -1.61 -4.45
N VAL A 109 -16.16 -0.65 -5.33
CA VAL A 109 -14.76 -0.34 -5.70
C VAL A 109 -14.05 0.54 -4.68
N PHE A 110 -14.80 1.19 -3.80
CA PHE A 110 -14.27 2.06 -2.77
C PHE A 110 -13.66 1.27 -1.61
N ILE A 111 -12.55 1.78 -1.08
CA ILE A 111 -11.84 1.25 0.08
C ILE A 111 -12.25 2.07 1.31
N SER A 112 -12.60 1.38 2.39
CA SER A 112 -12.87 1.97 3.70
C SER A 112 -11.58 2.44 4.40
N HIS A 113 -11.70 3.26 5.45
CA HIS A 113 -10.56 3.83 6.20
C HIS A 113 -9.65 4.68 5.31
N GLY A 114 -10.24 5.73 4.74
CA GLY A 114 -9.50 6.88 4.20
C GLY A 114 -9.47 8.03 5.21
N THR A 115 -8.69 9.07 4.93
CA THR A 115 -8.79 10.35 5.65
C THR A 115 -9.97 11.20 5.17
N VAL A 116 -10.51 10.85 4.00
CA VAL A 116 -11.69 11.49 3.41
C VAL A 116 -12.77 10.43 3.20
N ASP A 117 -14.02 10.78 3.54
CA ASP A 117 -15.17 9.93 3.24
C ASP A 117 -15.32 9.70 1.73
N SER A 118 -15.45 8.44 1.31
CA SER A 118 -15.53 8.08 -0.11
C SER A 118 -16.81 8.60 -0.77
N GLY A 119 -17.91 8.74 -0.02
CA GLY A 119 -19.14 9.39 -0.46
C GLY A 119 -18.91 10.87 -0.75
N ALA A 120 -18.24 11.58 0.16
CA ALA A 120 -17.86 12.98 -0.04
C ALA A 120 -16.95 13.18 -1.27
N ILE A 121 -15.98 12.27 -1.49
CA ILE A 121 -15.16 12.28 -2.72
C ILE A 121 -16.05 12.12 -3.96
N LEU A 122 -16.95 11.13 -3.95
CA LEU A 122 -17.83 10.84 -5.07
C LEU A 122 -18.77 12.01 -5.38
N ASP A 123 -19.35 12.62 -4.36
CA ASP A 123 -20.25 13.76 -4.51
C ASP A 123 -19.52 14.98 -5.08
N ALA A 124 -18.30 15.28 -4.59
CA ALA A 124 -17.46 16.35 -5.13
C ALA A 124 -17.14 16.12 -6.62
N VAL A 125 -16.81 14.89 -7.02
CA VAL A 125 -16.52 14.55 -8.42
C VAL A 125 -17.78 14.63 -9.29
N ARG A 126 -18.93 14.16 -8.80
CA ARG A 126 -20.22 14.23 -9.52
C ARG A 126 -20.66 15.67 -9.76
N ALA A 127 -20.54 16.51 -8.74
CA ALA A 127 -20.89 17.93 -8.81
C ALA A 127 -19.84 18.76 -9.56
N LYS A 128 -18.64 18.18 -9.85
CA LYS A 128 -17.46 18.89 -10.35
C LYS A 128 -17.01 20.02 -9.42
N GLU A 129 -17.25 19.85 -8.13
CA GLU A 129 -16.88 20.79 -7.07
C GLU A 129 -15.57 20.34 -6.41
N PHE A 130 -14.49 20.29 -7.20
CA PHE A 130 -13.18 19.81 -6.70
C PHE A 130 -12.64 20.65 -5.53
N GLY A 131 -13.10 21.88 -5.35
CA GLY A 131 -12.78 22.72 -4.19
C GLY A 131 -13.20 22.14 -2.84
N ALA A 132 -14.19 21.24 -2.83
CA ALA A 132 -14.64 20.52 -1.63
C ALA A 132 -13.67 19.41 -1.19
N LEU A 133 -12.76 18.98 -2.07
CA LEU A 133 -11.72 18.01 -1.75
C LEU A 133 -10.58 18.67 -0.94
N PRO A 134 -9.77 17.88 -0.20
CA PRO A 134 -8.53 18.37 0.40
C PRO A 134 -7.63 19.04 -0.64
N GLU A 135 -6.88 20.06 -0.22
CA GLU A 135 -6.08 20.91 -1.11
C GLU A 135 -5.18 20.11 -2.07
N ALA A 136 -4.50 19.08 -1.56
CA ALA A 136 -3.61 18.21 -2.32
C ALA A 136 -4.31 17.36 -3.41
N MET A 137 -5.64 17.21 -3.34
CA MET A 137 -6.42 16.42 -4.30
C MET A 137 -7.08 17.28 -5.38
N ARG A 138 -7.26 18.58 -5.16
CA ARG A 138 -8.11 19.44 -6.03
C ARG A 138 -7.62 19.47 -7.48
N ALA A 139 -6.37 19.88 -7.69
CA ALA A 139 -5.81 20.00 -9.03
C ALA A 139 -5.65 18.62 -9.73
N PRO A 140 -5.12 17.57 -9.07
CA PRO A 140 -5.08 16.23 -9.67
C PRO A 140 -6.46 15.68 -10.03
N ALA A 141 -7.48 15.92 -9.19
CA ALA A 141 -8.85 15.48 -9.46
C ALA A 141 -9.41 16.15 -10.72
N GLU A 142 -9.26 17.47 -10.84
CA GLU A 142 -9.73 18.22 -12.00
C GLU A 142 -8.98 17.81 -13.28
N GLU A 143 -7.66 17.67 -13.21
CA GLU A 143 -6.83 17.27 -14.33
C GLU A 143 -7.18 15.86 -14.82
N ALA A 144 -7.30 14.89 -13.90
CA ALA A 144 -7.64 13.51 -14.22
C ALA A 144 -9.08 13.39 -14.74
N TYR A 145 -10.03 14.14 -14.18
CA TYR A 145 -11.40 14.20 -14.68
C TYR A 145 -11.45 14.72 -16.11
N ASN A 146 -10.74 15.81 -16.40
CA ASN A 146 -10.68 16.39 -17.74
C ASN A 146 -9.99 15.44 -18.74
N ALA A 147 -8.89 14.80 -18.34
CA ALA A 147 -8.25 13.77 -19.15
C ALA A 147 -9.23 12.67 -19.54
N LEU A 148 -9.93 12.07 -18.57
CA LEU A 148 -10.82 10.95 -18.87
C LEU A 148 -12.10 11.37 -19.62
N SER A 149 -12.71 12.50 -19.26
CA SER A 149 -13.97 12.95 -19.86
C SER A 149 -13.80 13.50 -21.28
N GLN A 150 -12.66 14.16 -21.59
CA GLN A 150 -12.44 14.81 -22.89
C GLN A 150 -11.67 13.91 -23.87
N THR A 151 -10.63 13.21 -23.41
CA THR A 151 -9.76 12.42 -24.29
C THR A 151 -10.03 10.92 -24.22
N ARG A 152 -10.86 10.48 -23.26
CA ARG A 152 -11.08 9.05 -22.93
C ARG A 152 -9.79 8.31 -22.57
N ASP A 153 -8.72 9.03 -22.23
CA ASP A 153 -7.44 8.46 -21.85
C ASP A 153 -7.46 8.06 -20.37
N GLY A 154 -7.95 6.84 -20.13
CA GLY A 154 -7.99 6.25 -18.79
C GLY A 154 -6.59 6.01 -18.21
N GLN A 155 -5.58 5.82 -19.05
CA GLN A 155 -4.21 5.61 -18.57
C GLN A 155 -3.62 6.94 -18.06
N LEU A 156 -3.92 8.04 -18.73
CA LEU A 156 -3.53 9.37 -18.30
C LEU A 156 -4.20 9.74 -16.96
N CYS A 157 -5.50 9.46 -16.83
CA CYS A 157 -6.22 9.60 -15.57
C CYS A 157 -5.54 8.83 -14.44
N ASP A 158 -5.15 7.58 -14.69
CA ASP A 158 -4.50 6.73 -13.67
C ASP A 158 -3.17 7.31 -13.21
N ILE A 159 -2.29 7.73 -14.14
CA ILE A 159 -0.97 8.26 -13.74
C ILE A 159 -1.05 9.59 -12.99
N ILE A 160 -2.02 10.45 -13.31
CA ILE A 160 -2.19 11.73 -12.62
C ILE A 160 -2.54 11.47 -11.15
N ILE A 161 -3.50 10.59 -10.89
CA ILE A 161 -3.96 10.29 -9.53
C ILE A 161 -2.94 9.45 -8.77
N ASP A 162 -2.33 8.45 -9.41
CA ASP A 162 -1.31 7.60 -8.78
C ASP A 162 -0.09 8.43 -8.37
N ARG A 163 0.40 9.33 -9.24
CA ARG A 163 1.49 10.25 -8.88
C ARG A 163 1.10 11.18 -7.74
N ALA A 164 -0.09 11.76 -7.79
CA ALA A 164 -0.55 12.67 -6.73
C ALA A 164 -0.67 11.97 -5.37
N ALA A 165 -1.00 10.68 -5.35
CA ALA A 165 -1.00 9.87 -4.13
C ALA A 165 0.41 9.77 -3.54
N LEU A 166 1.41 9.49 -4.38
CA LEU A 166 2.82 9.40 -3.96
C LEU A 166 3.35 10.75 -3.47
N GLU A 167 3.05 11.85 -4.17
CA GLU A 167 3.44 13.20 -3.74
C GLU A 167 2.78 13.59 -2.40
N ALA A 168 1.55 13.14 -2.12
CA ALA A 168 0.89 13.36 -0.84
C ALA A 168 1.53 12.55 0.30
N ILE A 169 1.89 11.29 0.04
CA ILE A 169 2.62 10.43 0.98
C ILE A 169 3.99 11.04 1.30
N GLU A 170 4.75 11.45 0.28
CA GLU A 170 6.05 12.09 0.45
C GLU A 170 5.97 13.35 1.31
N ARG A 171 5.00 14.23 1.01
CA ARG A 171 4.80 15.47 1.76
C ARG A 171 4.45 15.19 3.22
N ALA A 172 3.61 14.21 3.52
CA ALA A 172 3.31 13.85 4.90
C ALA A 172 4.51 13.22 5.62
N GLY A 173 5.31 12.40 4.93
CA GLY A 173 6.58 11.90 5.46
C GLY A 173 7.54 13.02 5.86
N GLN A 174 7.74 14.00 4.98
CA GLN A 174 8.60 15.16 5.21
C GLN A 174 8.09 16.06 6.35
N ALA A 175 6.78 16.20 6.49
CA ALA A 175 6.15 16.97 7.56
C ALA A 175 6.15 16.24 8.91
N SER A 176 6.42 14.93 8.94
CA SER A 176 6.40 14.14 10.16
C SER A 176 7.68 14.30 10.99
N ASP A 177 7.50 14.44 12.30
CA ASP A 177 8.57 14.40 13.29
C ASP A 177 9.08 12.97 13.56
N SER A 178 8.34 11.94 13.11
CA SER A 178 8.74 10.54 13.28
C SER A 178 9.65 10.10 12.13
N GLU A 179 10.88 9.71 12.48
CA GLU A 179 11.85 9.16 11.52
C GLU A 179 11.32 7.92 10.79
N LEU A 180 10.59 7.04 11.49
CA LEU A 180 9.97 5.88 10.87
C LEU A 180 8.91 6.26 9.84
N ILE A 181 8.06 7.24 10.13
CA ILE A 181 7.02 7.67 9.17
C ILE A 181 7.67 8.32 7.96
N ARG A 182 8.70 9.15 8.17
CA ARG A 182 9.48 9.74 7.08
C ARG A 182 10.13 8.67 6.21
N GLN A 183 10.76 7.68 6.83
CA GLN A 183 11.38 6.57 6.12
C GLN A 183 10.35 5.71 5.37
N TYR A 184 9.20 5.44 5.99
CA TYR A 184 8.09 4.73 5.33
C TYR A 184 7.62 5.46 4.08
N ALA A 185 7.40 6.77 4.16
CA ALA A 185 6.93 7.56 3.03
C ALA A 185 7.94 7.52 1.88
N GLU A 186 9.21 7.79 2.18
CA GLU A 186 10.30 7.76 1.20
C GLU A 186 10.40 6.39 0.52
N LEU A 187 10.46 5.30 1.30
CA LEU A 187 10.54 3.94 0.75
C LEU A 187 9.29 3.57 -0.06
N THR A 188 8.10 4.02 0.35
CA THR A 188 6.85 3.77 -0.36
C THR A 188 6.87 4.44 -1.74
N VAL A 189 7.31 5.69 -1.79
CA VAL A 189 7.38 6.48 -3.04
C VAL A 189 8.46 5.90 -3.95
N ALA A 190 9.66 5.68 -3.44
CA ALA A 190 10.76 5.13 -4.22
C ALA A 190 10.43 3.74 -4.77
N ALA A 191 9.89 2.83 -3.95
CA ALA A 191 9.48 1.51 -4.42
C ALA A 191 8.34 1.57 -5.45
N ALA A 192 7.40 2.51 -5.31
CA ALA A 192 6.33 2.73 -6.28
C ALA A 192 6.85 3.27 -7.62
N ASP A 193 7.83 4.16 -7.57
CA ASP A 193 8.49 4.71 -8.75
C ASP A 193 9.30 3.66 -9.50
N ILE A 194 10.10 2.84 -8.80
CA ILE A 194 10.84 1.72 -9.42
C ILE A 194 9.85 0.74 -10.07
N LYS A 195 8.76 0.39 -9.39
CA LYS A 195 7.69 -0.45 -9.97
C LYS A 195 7.08 0.18 -11.22
N THR A 196 6.80 1.48 -11.17
CA THR A 196 6.20 2.21 -12.29
C THR A 196 7.15 2.28 -13.48
N ALA A 197 8.44 2.54 -13.25
CA ALA A 197 9.48 2.56 -14.26
C ALA A 197 9.61 1.20 -14.97
N VAL A 198 9.71 0.10 -14.21
CA VAL A 198 9.77 -1.27 -14.74
C VAL A 198 8.50 -1.63 -15.52
N ARG A 199 7.32 -1.26 -15.02
CA ARG A 199 6.05 -1.49 -15.72
C ARG A 199 5.98 -0.70 -17.04
N CYS A 200 6.40 0.56 -17.03
CA CYS A 200 6.46 1.42 -18.21
C CYS A 200 7.42 0.85 -19.26
N ARG A 201 8.59 0.37 -18.83
CA ARG A 201 9.56 -0.32 -19.69
C ARG A 201 8.95 -1.55 -20.38
N ARG A 202 8.29 -2.42 -19.61
CA ARG A 202 7.62 -3.63 -20.12
C ARG A 202 6.45 -3.35 -21.04
N THR A 203 5.79 -2.20 -20.87
CA THR A 203 4.67 -1.76 -21.70
C THR A 203 5.07 -0.80 -22.82
N GLY A 204 6.37 -0.59 -23.03
CA GLY A 204 6.91 0.21 -24.12
C GLY A 204 6.50 1.69 -24.08
N LYS A 205 6.34 2.25 -22.88
CA LYS A 205 5.92 3.66 -22.72
C LYS A 205 7.06 4.62 -23.05
N PRO A 206 6.78 5.75 -23.74
CA PRO A 206 7.82 6.73 -24.08
C PRO A 206 8.30 7.49 -22.84
N LEU A 207 9.53 8.00 -22.87
CA LEU A 207 10.18 8.71 -21.77
C LEU A 207 9.30 9.80 -21.13
N GLU A 208 8.62 10.62 -21.94
CA GLU A 208 7.73 11.68 -21.44
C GLU A 208 6.56 11.13 -20.60
N PHE A 209 6.04 9.96 -20.97
CA PHE A 209 5.01 9.28 -20.18
C PHE A 209 5.58 8.82 -18.84
N ILE A 210 6.78 8.25 -18.84
CA ILE A 210 7.45 7.77 -17.63
C ILE A 210 7.69 8.94 -16.66
N ARG A 211 8.28 10.04 -17.15
CA ARG A 211 8.53 11.24 -16.34
C ARG A 211 7.25 11.83 -15.73
N ARG A 212 6.13 11.76 -16.45
CA ARG A 212 4.85 12.22 -15.92
C ARG A 212 4.30 11.29 -14.83
N ALA A 213 4.61 9.99 -14.89
CA ALA A 213 4.11 8.98 -13.97
C ALA A 213 4.91 8.86 -12.66
N LEU A 214 6.20 9.24 -12.65
CA LEU A 214 7.05 9.16 -11.46
C LEU A 214 6.85 10.37 -10.53
N ALA A 215 6.95 10.14 -9.22
CA ALA A 215 6.79 11.15 -8.17
C ALA A 215 8.14 11.46 -7.50
N PRO A 216 8.54 12.74 -7.34
CA PRO A 216 9.81 13.06 -6.70
C PRO A 216 9.95 12.47 -5.29
N CYS A 217 11.11 11.88 -4.99
CA CYS A 217 11.52 11.41 -3.67
C CYS A 217 13.01 11.70 -3.44
N ALA A 218 13.51 11.56 -2.22
CA ALA A 218 14.86 12.00 -1.84
C ALA A 218 15.96 11.03 -2.29
N SER A 219 15.68 9.73 -2.32
CA SER A 219 16.66 8.66 -2.54
C SER A 219 16.85 8.27 -4.02
N LEU A 220 15.99 8.75 -4.91
CA LEU A 220 16.05 8.48 -6.34
C LEU A 220 16.09 9.76 -7.17
N ASP A 221 17.00 9.80 -8.14
CA ASP A 221 16.86 10.69 -9.29
C ASP A 221 15.83 10.11 -10.27
N VAL A 222 14.58 10.56 -10.11
CA VAL A 222 13.45 10.10 -10.95
C VAL A 222 13.62 10.41 -12.44
N TYR A 223 14.45 11.38 -12.81
CA TYR A 223 14.77 11.66 -14.20
C TYR A 223 15.71 10.60 -14.78
N GLN A 224 16.75 10.22 -14.03
CA GLN A 224 17.66 9.14 -14.43
C GLN A 224 16.93 7.80 -14.45
N LEU A 225 16.06 7.53 -13.46
CA LEU A 225 15.23 6.32 -13.45
C LEU A 225 14.31 6.27 -14.67
N ALA A 226 13.64 7.38 -15.02
CA ALA A 226 12.79 7.43 -16.21
C ALA A 226 13.58 7.21 -17.51
N LYS A 227 14.78 7.78 -17.60
CA LYS A 227 15.69 7.59 -18.74
C LYS A 227 16.14 6.14 -18.85
N ALA A 228 16.62 5.55 -17.77
CA ALA A 228 17.01 4.14 -17.71
C ALA A 228 15.86 3.21 -18.15
N ALA A 229 14.63 3.49 -17.67
CA ALA A 229 13.46 2.71 -18.05
C ALA A 229 13.04 2.86 -19.52
N ALA A 230 13.34 3.99 -20.16
CA ALA A 230 13.14 4.16 -21.59
C ALA A 230 14.23 3.43 -22.42
N GLU A 231 15.43 3.24 -21.87
CA GLU A 231 16.57 2.63 -22.54
C GLU A 231 16.53 1.10 -22.53
N GLY A 232 16.26 0.46 -21.38
CA GLY A 232 16.27 -1.00 -21.31
C GLY A 232 16.29 -1.56 -19.90
N ASP A 233 16.11 -2.88 -19.78
CA ASP A 233 16.16 -3.56 -18.48
C ASP A 233 17.57 -3.50 -17.86
N GLU A 234 18.63 -3.62 -18.69
CA GLU A 234 20.03 -3.48 -18.26
C GLU A 234 20.31 -2.09 -17.67
N ALA A 235 19.83 -1.03 -18.33
CA ALA A 235 19.98 0.35 -17.85
C ALA A 235 19.25 0.59 -16.52
N ILE A 236 18.06 -0.02 -16.32
CA ILE A 236 17.37 0.00 -15.02
C ILE A 236 18.24 -0.67 -13.95
N SER A 237 18.75 -1.87 -14.23
CA SER A 237 19.59 -2.62 -13.29
C SER A 237 20.87 -1.88 -12.93
N ASP A 238 21.55 -1.29 -13.92
CA ASP A 238 22.76 -0.48 -13.73
C ASP A 238 22.48 0.74 -12.85
N TYR A 239 21.38 1.45 -13.12
CA TYR A 239 20.98 2.59 -12.30
C TYR A 239 20.68 2.17 -10.86
N LEU A 240 19.85 1.13 -10.66
CA LEU A 240 19.47 0.68 -9.32
C LEU A 240 20.66 0.17 -8.51
N SER A 241 21.65 -0.45 -9.16
CA SER A 241 22.90 -0.92 -8.54
C SER A 241 23.73 0.22 -7.91
N LEU A 242 23.51 1.46 -8.34
CA LEU A 242 24.19 2.66 -7.82
C LEU A 242 23.40 3.38 -6.72
N THR A 243 22.26 2.82 -6.31
CA THR A 243 21.36 3.39 -5.28
C THR A 243 21.24 2.45 -4.08
N ASP A 244 20.56 2.91 -3.03
CA ASP A 244 20.19 2.07 -1.88
C ASP A 244 19.25 0.90 -2.26
N TYR A 245 18.74 0.88 -3.50
CA TYR A 245 17.83 -0.12 -4.04
C TYR A 245 18.51 -1.19 -4.89
N ALA A 246 19.84 -1.35 -4.79
CA ALA A 246 20.58 -2.40 -5.52
C ALA A 246 20.01 -3.82 -5.30
N GLY A 247 19.39 -4.07 -4.14
CA GLY A 247 18.69 -5.33 -3.86
C GLY A 247 17.52 -5.65 -4.81
N ALA A 248 16.98 -4.66 -5.53
CA ALA A 248 15.94 -4.85 -6.54
C ALA A 248 16.42 -5.64 -7.75
N VAL A 249 17.69 -5.51 -8.12
CA VAL A 249 18.28 -6.09 -9.34
C VAL A 249 18.16 -7.62 -9.38
N PRO A 250 18.63 -8.38 -8.37
CA PRO A 250 18.45 -9.84 -8.38
C PRO A 250 16.98 -10.24 -8.37
N ALA A 251 16.10 -9.46 -7.75
CA ALA A 251 14.66 -9.73 -7.75
C ALA A 251 14.02 -9.50 -9.13
N LEU A 252 14.46 -8.48 -9.87
CA LEU A 252 14.06 -8.20 -11.25
C LEU A 252 14.47 -9.33 -12.20
N GLU A 253 15.68 -9.84 -12.05
CA GLU A 253 16.21 -10.97 -12.83
C GLU A 253 15.48 -12.28 -12.53
N GLN A 254 15.04 -12.47 -11.28
CA GLN A 254 14.32 -13.68 -10.87
C GLN A 254 12.93 -13.77 -11.51
N SER A 255 12.04 -12.81 -11.23
CA SER A 255 10.69 -12.79 -11.81
C SER A 255 9.94 -11.49 -11.48
N PRO A 256 8.85 -11.15 -12.22
CA PRO A 256 7.95 -10.06 -11.84
C PRO A 256 7.40 -10.20 -10.40
N SER A 257 7.04 -11.41 -9.99
CA SER A 257 6.52 -11.69 -8.65
C SER A 257 7.57 -11.47 -7.56
N ALA A 258 8.81 -11.91 -7.81
CA ALA A 258 9.93 -11.72 -6.89
C ALA A 258 10.25 -10.24 -6.70
N PHE A 259 10.24 -9.46 -7.79
CA PHE A 259 10.43 -8.02 -7.73
C PHE A 259 9.32 -7.30 -6.96
N GLU A 260 8.04 -7.60 -7.23
CA GLU A 260 6.93 -7.01 -6.46
C GLU A 260 7.00 -7.35 -4.98
N ARG A 261 7.38 -8.59 -4.66
CA ARG A 261 7.60 -9.04 -3.27
C ARG A 261 8.76 -8.26 -2.64
N TRP A 262 9.87 -8.07 -3.34
CA TRP A 262 11.01 -7.29 -2.83
C TRP A 262 10.59 -5.86 -2.47
N CYS A 263 9.83 -5.18 -3.34
CA CYS A 263 9.33 -3.82 -3.05
C CYS A 263 8.50 -3.75 -1.78
N ASP A 264 7.68 -4.77 -1.51
CA ASP A 264 6.89 -4.84 -0.28
C ASP A 264 7.76 -5.23 0.94
N ASN A 265 8.73 -6.13 0.77
CA ASN A 265 9.61 -6.59 1.84
C ASN A 265 10.55 -5.50 2.36
N VAL A 266 11.04 -4.59 1.50
CA VAL A 266 11.90 -3.48 1.93
C VAL A 266 11.22 -2.61 2.99
N ILE A 267 9.91 -2.38 2.85
CA ILE A 267 9.12 -1.64 3.85
C ILE A 267 9.05 -2.44 5.15
N ILE A 268 8.81 -3.76 5.08
CA ILE A 268 8.75 -4.63 6.26
C ILE A 268 10.10 -4.68 6.99
N GLU A 269 11.19 -4.85 6.26
CA GLU A 269 12.55 -4.84 6.82
C GLU A 269 12.85 -3.53 7.54
N SER A 270 12.43 -2.39 6.98
CA SER A 270 12.65 -1.07 7.58
C SER A 270 11.95 -0.89 8.94
N ILE A 271 10.81 -1.54 9.16
CA ILE A 271 10.04 -1.41 10.40
C ILE A 271 10.39 -2.48 11.44
N ARG A 272 11.06 -3.58 11.08
CA ARG A 272 11.45 -4.66 12.04
C ARG A 272 12.17 -4.16 13.30
N PRO A 273 13.12 -3.20 13.23
CA PRO A 273 13.81 -2.71 14.43
C PRO A 273 12.87 -2.13 15.50
N GLN A 274 11.67 -1.70 15.11
CA GLN A 274 10.67 -1.19 16.03
C GLN A 274 10.21 -2.23 17.04
N GLN A 275 10.45 -3.53 16.82
CA GLN A 275 10.15 -4.60 17.78
C GLN A 275 10.92 -4.49 19.10
N PHE A 276 12.03 -3.74 19.09
CA PHE A 276 12.91 -3.59 20.24
C PHE A 276 12.76 -2.25 20.96
N LEU A 277 11.94 -1.34 20.44
CA LEU A 277 11.77 0.00 21.00
C LEU A 277 10.64 0.03 22.04
N ALA A 278 10.90 0.56 23.22
CA ALA A 278 9.92 0.60 24.31
C ALA A 278 9.07 1.88 24.34
N PHE A 279 9.39 2.86 23.50
CA PHE A 279 8.81 4.21 23.54
C PHE A 279 8.56 4.78 22.14
N GLY A 280 7.73 5.81 22.10
CA GLY A 280 7.40 6.54 20.88
C GLY A 280 6.30 5.90 20.03
N ILE A 281 6.00 6.57 18.92
CA ILE A 281 4.95 6.19 17.97
C ILE A 281 5.36 5.04 17.04
N GLY A 282 6.68 4.82 16.90
CA GLY A 282 7.25 3.85 15.96
C GLY A 282 6.72 2.41 16.11
N PRO A 283 6.61 1.84 17.33
CA PRO A 283 6.01 0.52 17.52
C PRO A 283 4.53 0.44 17.08
N LEU A 284 3.75 1.50 17.29
CA LEU A 284 2.34 1.54 16.84
C LEU A 284 2.26 1.58 15.31
N ALA A 285 3.08 2.42 14.68
CA ALA A 285 3.19 2.50 13.22
C ALA A 285 3.63 1.17 12.59
N ALA A 286 4.65 0.52 13.16
CA ALA A 286 5.11 -0.77 12.69
C ALA A 286 4.05 -1.86 12.85
N TYR A 287 3.27 -1.83 13.93
CA TYR A 287 2.13 -2.74 14.11
C TYR A 287 1.09 -2.55 13.01
N ILE A 288 0.69 -1.30 12.70
CA ILE A 288 -0.26 -1.00 11.61
C ILE A 288 0.25 -1.57 10.28
N LEU A 289 1.50 -1.27 9.94
CA LEU A 289 2.12 -1.73 8.68
C LEU A 289 2.28 -3.24 8.62
N GLY A 290 2.63 -3.88 9.75
CA GLY A 290 2.68 -5.33 9.90
C GLY A 290 1.31 -5.97 9.63
N ARG A 291 0.23 -5.42 10.22
CA ARG A 291 -1.15 -5.87 10.01
C ARG A 291 -1.61 -5.71 8.56
N GLU A 292 -1.32 -4.59 7.91
CA GLU A 292 -1.64 -4.41 6.49
C GLU A 292 -0.92 -5.43 5.60
N ASN A 293 0.34 -5.75 5.92
CA ASN A 293 1.09 -6.77 5.20
C ASN A 293 0.56 -8.19 5.40
N GLU A 294 0.08 -8.53 6.60
CA GLU A 294 -0.63 -9.79 6.83
C GLU A 294 -1.91 -9.86 6.02
N ILE A 295 -2.74 -8.81 6.06
CA ILE A 295 -3.99 -8.74 5.30
C ILE A 295 -3.72 -8.92 3.81
N LYS A 296 -2.69 -8.25 3.28
CA LYS A 296 -2.26 -8.39 1.88
C LYS A 296 -1.78 -9.81 1.56
N THR A 297 -1.01 -10.42 2.46
CA THR A 297 -0.48 -11.78 2.26
C THR A 297 -1.56 -12.85 2.35
N VAL A 298 -2.45 -12.74 3.34
CA VAL A 298 -3.62 -13.62 3.48
C VAL A 298 -4.52 -13.49 2.25
N ARG A 299 -4.76 -12.29 1.72
CA ARG A 299 -5.50 -12.10 0.46
C ARG A 299 -4.86 -12.88 -0.69
N ILE A 300 -3.53 -12.85 -0.83
CA ILE A 300 -2.84 -13.61 -1.88
C ILE A 300 -3.03 -15.11 -1.69
N ILE A 301 -2.89 -15.62 -0.47
CA ILE A 301 -3.06 -17.05 -0.19
C ILE A 301 -4.50 -17.48 -0.47
N LEU A 302 -5.49 -16.77 0.08
CA LEU A 302 -6.91 -17.06 -0.12
C LEU A 302 -7.30 -16.99 -1.60
N SER A 303 -6.88 -15.95 -2.32
CA SER A 303 -7.10 -15.84 -3.77
C SER A 303 -6.44 -16.98 -4.53
N GLY A 304 -5.21 -17.37 -4.17
CA GLY A 304 -4.51 -18.48 -4.80
C GLY A 304 -5.22 -19.81 -4.58
N LYS A 305 -5.66 -20.08 -3.35
CA LYS A 305 -6.41 -21.30 -2.99
C LYS A 305 -7.79 -21.35 -3.63
N ARG A 306 -8.51 -20.22 -3.71
CA ARG A 306 -9.80 -20.13 -4.39
C ARG A 306 -9.71 -20.45 -5.89
N ASN A 307 -8.55 -20.16 -6.50
CA ASN A 307 -8.30 -20.40 -7.92
C ASN A 307 -7.44 -21.65 -8.18
N ASP A 308 -7.31 -22.54 -7.18
CA ASP A 308 -6.55 -23.79 -7.26
C ASP A 308 -5.12 -23.63 -7.80
N LEU A 309 -4.47 -22.50 -7.47
CA LEU A 309 -3.09 -22.25 -7.90
C LEU A 309 -2.11 -23.19 -7.18
N PRO A 310 -1.04 -23.66 -7.86
CA PRO A 310 0.00 -24.45 -7.23
C PRO A 310 0.62 -23.70 -6.03
N GLU A 311 0.91 -24.42 -4.94
CA GLU A 311 1.47 -23.81 -3.73
C GLU A 311 2.76 -23.02 -4.03
N ALA A 312 3.64 -23.55 -4.89
CA ALA A 312 4.86 -22.87 -5.29
C ALA A 312 4.59 -21.48 -5.93
N SER A 313 3.54 -21.37 -6.74
CA SER A 313 3.13 -20.10 -7.37
C SER A 313 2.55 -19.11 -6.36
N ILE A 314 1.84 -19.59 -5.34
CA ILE A 314 1.35 -18.74 -4.24
C ILE A 314 2.53 -18.28 -3.38
N ARG A 315 3.42 -19.21 -3.00
CA ARG A 315 4.60 -18.99 -2.17
C ARG A 315 5.56 -17.96 -2.76
N GLU A 316 5.72 -17.93 -4.08
CA GLU A 316 6.53 -16.92 -4.76
C GLU A 316 6.02 -15.48 -4.50
N ARG A 317 4.74 -15.30 -4.20
CA ARG A 317 4.09 -14.00 -4.01
C ARG A 317 3.87 -13.64 -2.53
N VAL A 318 4.19 -14.55 -1.62
CA VAL A 318 4.08 -14.36 -0.18
C VAL A 318 5.19 -13.43 0.30
N ARG A 319 4.83 -12.44 1.10
CA ARG A 319 5.75 -11.46 1.67
C ARG A 319 6.36 -11.97 2.95
N GLU A 320 7.44 -11.32 3.35
CA GLU A 320 7.97 -11.51 4.69
C GLU A 320 7.00 -10.96 5.75
N MET A 321 6.89 -11.67 6.87
CA MET A 321 6.09 -11.23 8.00
C MET A 321 6.90 -10.31 8.90
N TYR A 322 6.20 -9.38 9.55
CA TYR A 322 6.81 -8.45 10.50
C TYR A 322 7.45 -9.21 11.68
N VAL A 323 6.73 -10.17 12.26
CA VAL A 323 7.15 -11.04 13.37
C VAL A 323 7.63 -12.42 12.95
#